data_AF-A0A2N2Z302-F1
#
_entry.id   AF-A0A2N2Z302-F1
#
_cell.length_a   1.000
_cell.length_b   1.000
_cell.length_c   1.000
_cell.angle_alpha   90.00
_cell.angle_beta   90.00
_cell.angle_gamma   90.00
#
_symmetry.space_group_name_H-M   'P 1'
#
loop_
_entity.id
_entity.type
_entity.pdbx_description
1 polymer ?
#
loop_
_entity_poly.entity_id
_entity_poly.type
_entity_poly.pdbx_seq_one_letter_code
_entity_poly.pdbx_strand_id
1 'polypeptide(L)'
;MKRFTVEDEQSIFQRKLEQFQRRIVSAVEHKRMTMRDVIQKYNIKDEETILQWMRKYGIFNPDYTIIHTMKNAGDPSNVKRLKDQLKAKEDENERMRKEIFLLKQKGIMFDAIVQVVKEDYNIDLLKKVMPGQSTPTSPKGDKEE
;
A
#
# COMPACT_ATOMS: atom_id res chain seq x y z
N MET A 1 19.82 -15.11 62.54
CA MET A 1 19.57 -15.94 61.35
C MET A 1 18.09 -15.82 60.99
N LYS A 2 17.74 -15.30 59.81
CA LYS A 2 16.35 -15.32 59.35
C LYS A 2 15.98 -16.79 59.11
N ARG A 3 15.07 -17.34 59.91
CA ARG A 3 14.48 -18.66 59.66
C ARG A 3 13.51 -18.48 58.49
N PHE A 4 13.91 -18.91 57.30
CA PHE A 4 12.99 -18.98 56.18
C PHE A 4 11.99 -20.10 56.47
N THR A 5 10.71 -19.77 56.38
CA THR A 5 9.66 -20.78 56.45
C THR A 5 9.62 -21.52 55.11
N VAL A 6 9.10 -22.75 55.10
CA VAL A 6 8.96 -23.53 53.85
C VAL A 6 8.17 -22.75 52.81
N GLU A 7 7.18 -21.96 53.24
CA GLU A 7 6.39 -21.08 52.37
C GLU A 7 7.21 -19.98 51.70
N ASP A 8 8.18 -19.41 52.42
CA ASP A 8 9.10 -18.41 51.86
C ASP A 8 9.99 -19.02 50.77
N GLU A 9 10.47 -20.24 50.97
CA GLU A 9 11.31 -20.94 49.99
C GLU A 9 10.51 -21.28 48.72
N GLN A 10 9.27 -21.72 48.88
CA GLN A 10 8.36 -21.96 47.75
C GLN A 10 8.07 -20.68 46.98
N SER A 11 7.80 -19.57 47.68
CA SER A 11 7.58 -18.25 47.05
C SER A 11 8.81 -17.78 46.27
N ILE A 12 10.01 -17.95 46.84
CA ILE A 12 11.29 -17.62 46.17
C ILE A 12 11.49 -18.50 44.93
N PHE A 13 11.19 -19.79 45.01
CA PHE A 13 11.30 -20.70 43.87
C PHE A 13 10.35 -20.31 42.75
N GLN A 14 9.08 -20.05 43.06
CA GLN A 14 8.10 -19.60 42.07
C GLN A 14 8.55 -18.30 41.40
N ARG A 15 8.98 -17.30 42.18
CA ARG A 15 9.50 -16.05 41.62
C ARG A 15 10.69 -16.26 40.67
N LYS A 16 11.65 -17.13 41.03
CA LYS A 16 12.79 -17.45 40.16
C LYS A 16 12.35 -18.17 38.89
N LEU A 17 11.39 -19.08 39.00
CA LEU A 17 10.82 -19.80 37.86
C LEU A 17 10.10 -18.84 36.91
N GLU A 18 9.30 -17.90 37.43
CA GLU A 18 8.62 -16.90 36.59
C GLU A 18 9.60 -15.98 35.86
N GLN A 19 10.69 -15.57 36.52
CA GLN A 19 11.73 -14.78 35.88
C GLN A 19 12.41 -15.56 34.75
N PHE A 20 12.65 -16.85 34.96
CA PHE A 20 13.20 -17.74 33.93
C PHE A 20 12.25 -17.89 32.74
N GLN A 21 10.95 -18.13 33.00
CA GLN A 21 9.91 -18.24 31.97
C GLN A 21 9.82 -16.97 31.13
N ARG A 22 9.76 -15.79 31.77
CA ARG A 22 9.74 -14.49 31.08
C ARG A 22 10.98 -14.26 30.21
N ARG A 23 12.16 -14.69 30.67
CA ARG A 23 13.41 -14.57 29.91
C ARG A 23 13.36 -15.41 28.63
N ILE A 24 12.84 -16.62 28.71
CA ILE A 24 12.66 -17.49 27.54
C ILE A 24 11.67 -16.88 26.56
N VAL A 25 10.49 -16.46 27.04
CA VAL A 25 9.45 -15.83 26.21
C VAL A 25 10.01 -14.61 25.49
N SER A 26 10.74 -13.73 26.18
CA SER A 26 11.36 -12.56 25.56
C SER A 26 12.40 -12.93 24.50
N ALA A 27 13.22 -13.96 24.72
CA ALA A 27 14.21 -14.39 23.74
C ALA A 27 13.57 -14.89 22.44
N VAL A 28 12.46 -15.61 22.59
CA VAL A 28 11.65 -16.15 21.51
C VAL A 28 10.91 -15.06 20.73
N GLU A 29 10.28 -14.11 21.44
CA GLU A 29 9.53 -12.99 20.81
C GLU A 29 10.43 -12.08 19.97
N HIS A 30 11.66 -11.82 20.43
CA HIS A 30 12.66 -11.05 19.69
C HIS A 30 13.32 -11.85 18.55
N LYS A 31 12.83 -13.07 18.26
CA LYS A 31 13.38 -14.00 17.26
C LYS A 31 14.88 -14.28 17.45
N ARG A 32 15.38 -14.19 18.68
CA ARG A 32 16.78 -14.51 18.99
C ARG A 32 17.03 -16.02 19.07
N MET A 33 15.97 -16.79 19.33
CA MET A 33 15.99 -18.25 19.39
C MET A 33 14.66 -18.80 18.85
N THR A 34 14.72 -19.91 18.11
CA THR A 34 13.51 -20.65 17.69
C THR A 34 13.02 -21.52 18.86
N MET A 35 11.73 -21.89 18.88
CA MET A 35 11.17 -22.79 19.92
C MET A 35 11.99 -24.08 20.06
N ARG A 36 12.40 -24.67 18.93
CA ARG A 36 13.23 -25.88 18.88
C ARG A 36 14.60 -25.68 19.52
N ASP A 37 15.22 -24.52 19.29
CA ASP A 37 16.53 -24.19 19.87
C ASP A 37 16.43 -24.05 21.39
N VAL A 38 15.32 -23.48 21.88
CA VAL A 38 15.05 -23.35 23.31
C VAL A 38 14.81 -24.71 23.96
N ILE A 39 14.07 -25.60 23.31
CA ILE A 39 13.83 -26.97 23.77
C ILE A 39 15.16 -27.73 23.92
N GLN A 40 16.00 -27.67 22.89
CA GLN A 40 17.30 -28.35 22.91
C GLN A 40 18.27 -27.73 23.93
N LYS A 41 18.26 -26.42 24.11
CA LYS A 41 19.21 -25.72 25.00
C LYS A 41 18.85 -25.82 26.48
N TYR A 42 17.55 -25.81 26.80
CA TYR A 42 17.06 -25.75 28.18
C TYR A 42 16.33 -27.04 28.63
N ASN A 43 16.38 -28.10 27.82
CA ASN A 43 15.72 -29.38 28.07
C ASN A 43 14.24 -29.24 28.45
N ILE A 44 13.53 -28.39 27.71
CA ILE A 44 12.09 -28.20 27.89
C ILE A 44 11.37 -29.34 27.17
N LYS A 45 10.28 -29.83 27.76
CA LYS A 45 9.57 -31.02 27.29
C LYS A 45 9.02 -30.89 25.86
N ASP A 46 8.33 -29.78 25.58
CA ASP A 46 7.61 -29.57 24.33
C ASP A 46 7.50 -28.08 23.96
N GLU A 47 7.17 -27.81 22.69
CA GLU A 47 6.90 -26.45 22.21
C GLU A 47 5.62 -25.88 22.87
N GLU A 48 4.68 -26.74 23.25
CA GLU A 48 3.41 -26.36 23.88
C GLU A 48 3.61 -25.69 25.25
N THR A 49 4.56 -26.17 26.07
CA THR A 49 4.93 -25.51 27.32
C THR A 49 5.41 -24.07 27.07
N ILE A 50 6.21 -23.86 26.01
CA ILE A 50 6.69 -22.53 25.65
C ILE A 50 5.52 -21.66 25.15
N LEU A 51 4.61 -22.21 24.35
CA LEU A 51 3.40 -21.53 23.89
C LEU A 51 2.50 -21.11 25.06
N GLN A 52 2.35 -21.95 26.08
CA GLN A 52 1.60 -21.62 27.29
C GLN A 52 2.26 -20.45 28.05
N TRP A 53 3.60 -20.43 28.14
CA TRP A 53 4.31 -19.31 28.74
C TRP A 53 4.18 -18.03 27.91
N MET A 54 4.21 -18.13 26.58
CA MET A 54 3.96 -17.00 25.69
C MET A 54 2.54 -16.45 25.86
N ARG A 55 1.52 -17.31 26.02
CA ARG A 55 0.15 -16.86 26.33
C ARG A 55 0.05 -16.16 27.68
N LYS A 56 0.81 -16.63 28.68
CA LYS A 56 0.77 -16.08 30.06
C LYS A 56 1.61 -14.80 30.23
N TYR A 57 2.75 -14.72 29.55
CA TYR A 57 3.77 -13.70 29.81
C TYR A 57 4.20 -12.91 28.58
N GLY A 58 3.80 -13.35 27.38
CA GLY A 58 4.13 -12.70 26.13
C GLY A 58 3.28 -11.46 25.88
N ILE A 59 3.81 -10.59 25.03
CA ILE A 59 3.13 -9.43 24.46
C ILE A 59 2.43 -9.85 23.16
N PHE A 60 2.97 -10.86 22.47
CA PHE A 60 2.38 -11.41 21.26
C PHE A 60 1.27 -12.41 21.61
N ASN A 61 0.01 -12.04 21.36
CA ASN A 61 -1.14 -12.94 21.46
C ASN A 61 -1.20 -13.84 20.21
N PRO A 62 -0.81 -15.13 20.26
CA PRO A 62 -0.99 -16.04 19.11
C PRO A 62 -2.47 -16.20 18.74
N ASP A 63 -3.39 -16.06 19.71
CA ASP A 63 -4.84 -16.11 19.47
C ASP A 63 -5.36 -14.83 18.75
N TYR A 64 -4.56 -13.77 18.70
CA TYR A 64 -4.76 -12.56 17.88
C TYR A 64 -3.88 -12.53 16.64
N THR A 65 -3.30 -13.67 16.21
CA THR A 65 -3.08 -13.81 14.78
C THR A 65 -4.47 -13.77 14.17
N ILE A 66 -4.84 -12.61 13.64
CA ILE A 66 -5.93 -12.54 12.68
C ILE A 66 -5.43 -13.44 11.56
N ILE A 67 -5.90 -14.69 11.58
CA ILE A 67 -5.90 -15.53 10.41
C ILE A 67 -6.86 -14.77 9.51
N HIS A 68 -6.34 -13.77 8.81
CA HIS A 68 -6.88 -13.35 7.55
C HIS A 68 -6.70 -14.58 6.65
N THR A 69 -7.53 -15.61 6.88
CA THR A 69 -7.95 -16.48 5.81
C THR A 69 -8.39 -15.49 4.76
N MET A 70 -7.60 -15.36 3.69
CA MET A 70 -8.03 -14.60 2.54
C MET A 70 -9.34 -15.25 2.15
N LYS A 71 -10.47 -14.66 2.54
CA LYS A 71 -11.79 -15.08 2.06
C LYS A 71 -11.62 -15.07 0.56
N ASN A 72 -11.76 -16.24 -0.04
CA ASN A 72 -11.44 -16.53 -1.44
C ASN A 72 -11.66 -15.29 -2.31
N ALA A 73 -10.61 -14.86 -3.00
CA ALA A 73 -10.69 -13.82 -4.00
C ALA A 73 -11.74 -14.24 -5.04
N GLY A 74 -12.98 -13.77 -4.91
CA GLY A 74 -14.06 -14.22 -5.76
C GLY A 74 -15.45 -14.03 -5.20
N ASP A 75 -15.79 -12.82 -4.74
CA ASP A 75 -17.20 -12.42 -4.82
C ASP A 75 -17.52 -12.23 -6.32
N PRO A 76 -18.35 -13.08 -6.95
CA PRO A 76 -18.63 -13.00 -8.40
C PRO A 76 -19.20 -11.64 -8.80
N SER A 77 -19.89 -10.96 -7.86
CA SER A 77 -20.38 -9.59 -8.01
C SER A 77 -19.23 -8.58 -8.20
N ASN A 78 -18.15 -8.70 -7.43
CA ASN A 78 -16.98 -7.83 -7.56
C ASN A 78 -16.24 -8.08 -8.87
N VAL A 79 -16.08 -9.35 -9.28
CA VAL A 79 -15.44 -9.70 -10.55
C VAL A 79 -16.24 -9.15 -11.74
N LYS A 80 -17.57 -9.27 -11.71
CA LYS A 80 -18.43 -8.71 -12.77
C LYS A 80 -18.34 -7.18 -12.81
N ARG A 81 -18.45 -6.51 -11.66
CA ARG A 81 -18.32 -5.04 -11.58
C ARG A 81 -16.96 -4.56 -12.09
N LEU A 82 -15.87 -5.24 -11.74
CA LEU A 82 -14.53 -4.90 -12.19
C LEU A 82 -14.36 -5.11 -13.71
N LYS A 83 -14.94 -6.18 -14.27
CA LYS A 83 -14.97 -6.40 -15.73
C LYS A 83 -15.76 -5.30 -16.45
N ASP A 84 -16.90 -4.90 -15.91
CA ASP A 84 -17.72 -3.82 -16.47
C ASP A 84 -16.96 -2.48 -16.45
N GLN A 85 -16.21 -2.19 -15.38
CA GLN A 85 -15.34 -0.99 -15.29
C GLN A 85 -14.15 -1.04 -16.27
N LEU A 86 -13.52 -2.19 -16.43
CA LEU A 86 -12.39 -2.36 -17.36
C LEU A 86 -12.85 -2.08 -18.79
N LYS A 87 -13.99 -2.65 -19.19
CA LYS A 87 -14.57 -2.44 -20.52
C LYS A 87 -14.91 -0.96 -20.77
N ALA A 88 -15.53 -0.29 -19.80
CA ALA A 88 -15.84 1.14 -19.93
C ALA A 88 -14.58 2.00 -20.10
N LYS A 89 -13.48 1.63 -19.43
CA LYS A 89 -12.19 2.31 -19.56
C LYS A 89 -11.49 2.04 -20.88
N GLU A 90 -11.59 0.81 -21.39
CA GLU A 90 -11.08 0.45 -22.72
C GLU A 90 -11.79 1.22 -23.83
N ASP A 91 -13.13 1.31 -23.77
CA ASP A 91 -13.94 2.07 -24.72
C ASP A 91 -13.58 3.57 -24.73
N GLU A 92 -13.36 4.16 -23.55
CA GLU A 92 -12.92 5.55 -23.40
C GLU A 92 -11.53 5.76 -24.02
N ASN A 93 -10.59 4.85 -23.76
CA ASN A 93 -9.24 4.91 -24.30
C ASN A 93 -9.24 4.82 -25.83
N GLU A 94 -10.05 3.91 -26.40
CA GLU A 94 -10.16 3.77 -27.86
C GLU A 94 -10.71 5.04 -28.52
N ARG A 95 -11.73 5.67 -27.92
CA ARG A 95 -12.28 6.95 -28.40
C ARG A 95 -11.22 8.05 -28.39
N MET A 96 -10.49 8.21 -27.29
CA MET A 96 -9.42 9.21 -27.19
C MET A 96 -8.30 8.95 -28.21
N ARG A 97 -7.91 7.69 -28.43
CA ARG A 97 -6.91 7.33 -29.44
C ARG A 97 -7.34 7.71 -30.85
N LYS A 98 -8.61 7.47 -31.19
CA LYS A 98 -9.19 7.88 -32.49
C LYS A 98 -9.16 9.39 -32.67
N GLU A 99 -9.51 10.15 -31.64
CA GLU A 99 -9.47 11.61 -31.67
C GLU A 99 -8.05 12.15 -31.85
N ILE A 100 -7.08 11.63 -31.08
CA ILE A 100 -5.67 11.99 -31.22
C ILE A 100 -5.16 11.69 -32.63
N PHE A 101 -5.54 10.55 -33.19
CA PHE A 101 -5.17 10.20 -34.57
C PHE A 101 -5.73 11.21 -35.57
N LEU A 102 -7.01 11.58 -35.46
CA LEU A 102 -7.62 12.57 -36.33
C LEU A 102 -6.99 13.96 -36.18
N LEU A 103 -6.69 14.39 -34.96
CA LEU A 103 -6.02 15.66 -34.69
C LEU A 103 -4.61 15.68 -35.29
N LYS A 104 -3.87 14.58 -35.18
CA LYS A 104 -2.54 14.44 -35.80
C LYS A 104 -2.62 14.54 -37.33
N GLN A 105 -3.60 13.88 -37.95
CA GLN A 105 -3.81 13.98 -39.40
C GLN A 105 -4.18 15.40 -39.83
N LYS A 106 -5.05 16.07 -39.08
CA LYS A 106 -5.38 17.49 -39.32
C LYS A 106 -4.13 18.38 -39.24
N GLY A 107 -3.27 18.18 -38.24
CA GLY A 107 -2.01 18.91 -38.11
C GLY A 107 -1.10 18.73 -39.33
N ILE A 108 -0.89 17.48 -39.75
CA ILE A 108 -0.08 17.18 -40.95
C ILE A 108 -0.66 17.85 -42.20
N MET A 109 -1.98 17.81 -42.39
CA MET A 109 -2.62 18.48 -43.52
C MET A 109 -2.47 20.00 -43.48
N PHE A 110 -2.61 20.61 -42.30
CA PHE A 110 -2.40 22.05 -42.16
C PHE A 110 -0.96 22.45 -42.46
N ASP A 111 0.02 21.71 -41.95
CA ASP A 111 1.44 21.96 -42.23
C ASP A 111 1.73 21.86 -43.74
N ALA A 112 1.17 20.86 -44.41
CA ALA A 112 1.31 20.69 -45.86
C ALA A 112 0.71 21.87 -46.64
N ILE A 113 -0.48 22.34 -46.27
CA ILE A 113 -1.12 23.50 -46.92
C ILE A 113 -0.29 24.77 -46.69
N VAL A 114 0.19 24.98 -45.46
CA VAL A 114 1.04 26.14 -45.13
C VAL A 114 2.31 26.13 -45.97
N GLN A 115 2.92 24.96 -46.18
CA GLN A 115 4.09 24.83 -47.02
C GLN A 115 3.80 25.22 -48.49
N VAL A 116 2.72 24.69 -49.08
CA VAL A 116 2.32 25.01 -50.47
C VAL A 116 2.05 26.50 -50.65
N VAL A 117 1.32 27.14 -49.73
CA VAL A 117 1.01 28.57 -49.82
C VAL A 117 2.27 29.43 -49.72
N LYS A 118 3.21 29.03 -48.86
CA LYS A 118 4.48 29.73 -48.71
C LYS A 118 5.35 29.58 -49.95
N GLU A 119 5.40 28.41 -50.57
CA GLU A 119 6.21 28.13 -51.77
C GLU A 119 5.62 28.79 -53.02
N ASP A 120 4.33 28.61 -53.30
CA ASP A 120 3.70 29.05 -54.55
C ASP A 120 3.27 30.52 -54.55
N TYR A 121 2.93 31.08 -53.38
CA TYR A 121 2.37 32.43 -53.27
C TYR A 121 3.22 33.37 -52.40
N ASN A 122 4.27 32.88 -51.74
CA ASN A 122 5.13 33.64 -50.82
C ASN A 122 4.35 34.37 -49.70
N ILE A 123 3.19 33.82 -49.31
CA ILE A 123 2.35 34.34 -48.22
C ILE A 123 2.64 33.53 -46.95
N ASP A 124 3.07 34.21 -45.90
CA ASP A 124 3.30 33.59 -44.58
C ASP A 124 1.98 33.58 -43.77
N LEU A 125 1.29 32.43 -43.76
CA LEU A 125 0.00 32.27 -43.07
C LEU A 125 0.15 32.10 -41.55
N LEU A 126 1.36 31.89 -41.04
CA LEU A 126 1.58 31.74 -39.61
C LEU A 126 1.51 33.12 -38.92
N LYS A 127 0.62 33.25 -37.93
CA LYS A 127 0.58 34.45 -37.08
C LYS A 127 1.90 34.55 -36.32
N LYS A 128 2.76 35.52 -36.66
CA LYS A 128 3.93 35.87 -35.85
C LYS A 128 3.44 36.38 -34.51
N VAL A 129 3.60 35.57 -33.47
CA VAL A 129 3.26 35.96 -32.11
C VAL A 129 4.32 36.97 -31.65
N MET A 130 4.02 38.27 -31.76
CA MET A 130 4.84 39.29 -31.10
C MET A 130 4.56 39.22 -29.59
N PRO A 131 5.57 39.26 -28.72
CA PRO A 131 5.44 39.01 -27.28
C PRO A 131 4.72 40.13 -26.47
N GLY A 132 3.68 40.76 -27.02
CA GLY A 132 2.95 41.86 -26.36
C GLY A 132 1.48 42.04 -26.76
N GLN A 133 0.86 41.10 -27.48
CA GLN A 133 -0.53 41.26 -27.99
C GLN A 133 -1.64 40.69 -27.09
N SER A 134 -1.33 40.08 -25.95
CA SER A 134 -2.33 39.62 -24.99
C SER A 134 -2.60 40.70 -23.93
N THR A 135 -3.49 41.64 -24.22
CA THR A 135 -4.14 42.43 -23.16
C THR A 135 -5.22 41.56 -22.51
N PRO A 136 -5.17 41.27 -21.20
CA PRO A 136 -6.27 40.59 -20.53
C PRO A 136 -7.50 41.49 -20.54
N THR A 137 -8.58 41.05 -21.19
CA THR A 137 -9.89 41.69 -21.10
C THR A 137 -10.38 41.55 -19.65
N SER A 138 -10.41 42.66 -18.91
CA SER A 138 -10.89 42.71 -17.53
C SER A 138 -12.29 42.11 -17.38
N PRO A 139 -12.59 41.37 -16.29
CA PRO A 139 -13.92 40.84 -16.06
C PRO A 139 -14.88 41.98 -15.73
N LYS A 140 -15.96 42.12 -16.52
CA LYS A 140 -17.12 42.93 -16.16
C LYS A 140 -17.75 42.29 -14.92
N GLY A 141 -17.69 43.00 -13.79
CA GLY A 141 -18.35 42.60 -12.56
C GLY A 141 -19.86 42.51 -12.77
N ASP A 142 -20.42 41.37 -12.40
CA ASP A 142 -21.85 41.17 -12.25
C ASP A 142 -22.33 42.05 -11.09
N LYS A 143 -23.29 42.94 -11.38
CA LYS A 143 -24.08 43.60 -10.35
C LYS A 143 -25.27 42.70 -10.05
N GLU A 144 -25.36 42.27 -8.79
CA GLU A 144 -26.57 41.73 -8.19
C GLU A 144 -27.71 42.77 -8.30
N GLU A 145 -28.87 42.34 -8.82
CA GLU A 145 -30.20 42.82 -8.43
C GLU A 145 -31.24 41.74 -8.74
#